data_AF-A0A9Q3FTU6-F1
#
_entry.id   AF-A0A9Q3FTU6-F1
#
_cell.length_a   1.000
_cell.length_b   1.000
_cell.length_c   1.000
_cell.angle_alpha   90.00
_cell.angle_beta   90.00
_cell.angle_gamma   90.00
#
_symmetry.space_group_name_H-M   'P 1'
#
loop_
_entity.id
_entity.type
_entity.pdbx_description
1 polymer ?
#
loop_
_entity_poly.entity_id
_entity_poly.type
_entity_poly.pdbx_seq_one_letter_code
_entity_poly.pdbx_strand_id
1 'polypeptide(L)'
;MDHLILAAKYKSVLKKVRPVNEPISKDLNPPLERPPLSRDPYETPLSPNPPIFKETFKVPHERLKAVKFGPPGWLSNEEINLLKNVITLREKAIAFCEEERGLIKHSYEESYKIPVIPHEHWQKKPIPIPKINFSSVY
;
A
#
# COMPACT_ATOMS: atom_id res chain seq x y z
N MET A 1 -1.26 -30.96 -22.21
CA MET A 1 -0.99 -29.80 -21.33
C MET A 1 -2.10 -28.82 -21.63
N ASP A 2 -3.22 -28.99 -20.93
CA ASP A 2 -4.47 -28.33 -21.29
C ASP A 2 -4.46 -26.92 -20.72
N HIS A 3 -4.45 -25.94 -21.61
CA HIS A 3 -4.67 -24.54 -21.24
C HIS A 3 -6.13 -24.41 -20.77
N LEU A 4 -6.36 -24.48 -19.46
CA LEU A 4 -7.63 -24.10 -18.86
C LEU A 4 -7.85 -22.60 -19.13
N ILE A 5 -8.59 -22.29 -20.19
CA ILE A 5 -9.09 -20.95 -20.46
C ILE A 5 -10.12 -20.67 -19.37
N LEU A 6 -9.69 -19.95 -18.33
CA LEU A 6 -10.58 -19.44 -17.30
C LEU A 6 -11.41 -18.31 -17.93
N ALA A 7 -12.51 -18.66 -18.60
CA ALA A 7 -13.42 -17.67 -19.16
C ALA A 7 -14.13 -16.94 -18.00
N ALA A 8 -13.67 -15.73 -17.67
CA ALA A 8 -14.32 -14.89 -16.68
C ALA A 8 -15.74 -14.54 -17.16
N LYS A 9 -16.75 -14.84 -16.33
CA LYS A 9 -18.16 -14.55 -16.64
C LYS A 9 -18.34 -13.06 -16.94
N TYR A 10 -19.02 -12.74 -18.05
CA TYR A 10 -19.33 -11.36 -18.43
C TYR A 10 -20.04 -10.61 -17.30
N LYS A 11 -19.46 -9.47 -16.87
CA LYS A 11 -20.03 -8.61 -15.82
C LYS A 11 -21.15 -7.76 -16.44
N SER A 12 -22.39 -8.01 -16.01
CA SER A 12 -23.55 -7.22 -16.47
C SER A 12 -23.37 -5.73 -16.15
N VAL A 13 -24.00 -4.87 -16.96
CA VAL A 13 -23.92 -3.40 -16.80
C VAL A 13 -24.35 -2.97 -15.40
N LEU A 14 -25.38 -3.62 -14.84
CA LEU A 14 -25.85 -3.40 -13.46
C LEU A 14 -24.77 -3.64 -12.39
N LYS A 15 -23.80 -4.53 -12.64
CA LYS A 15 -22.72 -4.84 -11.70
C LYS A 15 -21.47 -4.00 -11.98
N LYS A 16 -21.45 -3.17 -13.02
CA LYS A 16 -20.32 -2.29 -13.33
C LYS A 16 -20.41 -1.06 -12.42
N VAL A 17 -19.35 -0.86 -11.63
CA VAL A 17 -19.15 0.34 -10.81
C VAL A 17 -18.29 1.29 -11.61
N ARG A 18 -18.69 2.56 -11.73
CA ARG A 18 -17.92 3.59 -12.44
C ARG A 18 -17.44 4.62 -11.40
N PRO A 19 -16.12 4.79 -11.23
CA PRO A 19 -15.60 5.83 -10.36
C PRO A 19 -15.88 7.20 -10.98
N VAL A 20 -16.03 8.20 -10.11
CA VAL A 20 -16.19 9.60 -10.52
C VAL A 20 -14.87 10.33 -10.32
N ASN A 21 -14.52 11.19 -11.27
CA ASN A 21 -13.37 12.08 -11.11
C ASN A 21 -13.75 13.32 -10.29
N GLU A 22 -14.19 13.10 -9.05
CA GLU A 22 -14.52 14.15 -8.08
C GLU A 22 -13.42 14.25 -7.02
N PRO A 23 -13.20 15.45 -6.44
CA PRO A 23 -12.32 15.58 -5.30
C PRO A 23 -12.86 14.74 -4.15
N ILE A 24 -11.99 13.91 -3.56
CA ILE A 24 -12.36 13.03 -2.47
C ILE A 24 -12.75 13.86 -1.24
N SER A 25 -13.99 13.69 -0.78
CA SER A 25 -14.44 14.28 0.48
C SER A 25 -13.70 13.64 1.66
N LYS A 26 -13.30 14.48 2.63
CA LYS A 26 -12.68 14.04 3.88
C LYS A 26 -13.62 13.18 4.72
N ASP A 27 -14.93 13.32 4.54
CA ASP A 27 -15.92 12.50 5.25
C ASP A 27 -15.93 11.05 4.73
N LEU A 28 -15.61 10.87 3.44
CA LEU A 28 -15.52 9.54 2.82
C LEU A 28 -14.19 8.85 3.13
N ASN A 29 -13.11 9.63 3.14
CA ASN A 29 -11.76 9.17 3.42
C ASN A 29 -11.12 10.12 4.44
N PRO A 30 -11.26 9.85 5.75
CA PRO A 30 -10.64 10.66 6.77
C PRO A 30 -9.11 10.63 6.63
N PRO A 31 -8.42 11.69 7.07
CA PRO A 31 -6.97 11.69 7.10
C PRO A 31 -6.45 10.58 8.04
N LEU A 32 -5.20 10.15 7.80
CA LEU A 32 -4.54 9.17 8.65
C LEU A 32 -4.53 9.61 10.12
N GLU A 33 -4.91 8.70 10.99
CA GLU A 33 -4.84 8.94 12.42
C GLU A 33 -3.42 8.70 12.93
N ARG A 34 -2.98 9.56 13.86
CA ARG A 34 -1.68 9.38 14.50
C ARG A 34 -1.75 8.15 15.41
N PRO A 35 -0.85 7.17 15.24
CA PRO A 35 -0.85 5.99 16.10
C PRO A 35 -0.54 6.38 17.56
N PRO A 36 -1.12 5.68 18.55
CA PRO A 36 -0.72 5.85 19.93
C PRO A 36 0.74 5.45 20.07
N LEU A 37 1.56 6.37 20.58
CA LEU A 37 2.98 6.15 20.75
C LEU A 37 3.22 5.54 22.13
N SER A 38 3.92 4.40 22.19
CA SER A 38 4.28 3.75 23.46
C SER A 38 5.34 4.52 24.25
N ARG A 39 6.09 5.38 23.58
CA ARG A 39 7.13 6.25 24.13
C ARG A 39 7.21 7.56 23.34
N ASP A 40 7.93 8.54 23.87
CA ASP A 40 8.28 9.74 23.09
C ASP A 40 9.22 9.35 21.94
N PRO A 41 8.88 9.68 20.68
CA PRO A 41 9.72 9.38 19.52
C PRO A 41 10.99 10.25 19.43
N TYR A 42 11.01 11.40 20.10
CA TYR A 42 12.15 12.32 20.14
C TYR A 42 13.13 11.98 21.26
N GLU A 43 12.67 11.33 22.33
CA GLU A 43 13.54 10.80 23.36
C GLU A 43 14.17 9.48 22.90
N THR A 44 15.46 9.51 22.56
CA THR A 44 16.23 8.30 22.24
C THR A 44 17.28 8.11 23.32
N PRO A 45 17.39 6.91 23.94
CA PRO A 45 18.41 6.66 24.94
C PRO A 45 19.79 6.56 24.27
N LEU A 46 20.39 7.72 24.02
CA LEU A 46 21.74 7.84 23.48
C LEU A 46 22.71 7.97 24.63
N SER A 47 23.71 7.09 24.64
CA SER A 47 24.89 7.23 25.50
C SER A 47 25.98 7.95 24.72
N PRO A 48 26.72 8.90 25.33
CA PRO A 48 27.92 9.50 24.73
C PRO A 48 28.92 8.44 24.25
N ASN A 49 29.03 7.33 24.99
CA ASN A 49 29.82 6.17 24.61
C ASN A 49 28.86 5.04 24.21
N PRO A 50 28.51 4.91 22.92
CA PRO A 50 27.67 3.83 22.45
C PRO A 50 28.39 2.48 22.59
N PRO A 51 27.64 1.39 22.82
CA PRO A 51 28.22 0.06 22.81
C PRO A 51 28.82 -0.26 21.43
N ILE A 52 29.82 -1.16 21.41
CA ILE A 52 30.40 -1.67 20.16
C ILE A 52 29.28 -2.31 19.35
N PHE A 53 29.25 -1.99 18.05
CA PHE A 53 28.25 -2.53 17.14
C PHE A 53 28.25 -4.07 17.17
N LYS A 54 27.05 -4.63 17.37
CA LYS A 54 26.80 -6.06 17.27
C LYS A 54 25.78 -6.29 16.16
N GLU A 55 26.10 -7.23 15.28
CA GLU A 55 25.16 -7.64 14.24
C GLU A 55 23.86 -8.14 14.86
N THR A 56 22.76 -7.69 14.28
CA THR A 56 21.42 -8.16 14.63
C THR A 56 20.81 -8.81 13.40
N PHE A 57 19.79 -9.65 13.60
CA PHE A 57 19.12 -10.37 12.51
C PHE A 57 18.71 -9.46 11.34
N LYS A 58 18.24 -8.23 11.62
CA LYS A 58 17.84 -7.26 10.60
C LYS A 58 18.99 -6.38 10.08
N VAL A 59 20.06 -6.23 10.84
CA VAL A 59 21.18 -5.32 10.55
C VAL A 59 22.51 -6.09 10.62
N PRO A 60 22.82 -6.93 9.62
CA PRO A 60 24.16 -7.49 9.42
C PRO A 60 25.11 -6.44 8.82
N HIS A 61 26.43 -6.71 8.86
CA HIS A 61 27.43 -5.79 8.30
C HIS A 61 27.20 -5.47 6.81
N GLU A 62 26.70 -6.43 6.03
CA GLU A 62 26.42 -6.24 4.60
C GLU A 62 25.37 -5.15 4.36
N ARG A 63 24.29 -5.13 5.13
CA ARG A 63 23.24 -4.11 5.03
C ARG A 63 23.74 -2.75 5.49
N LEU A 64 24.61 -2.71 6.51
CA LEU A 64 25.24 -1.46 6.92
C LEU A 64 26.19 -0.88 5.87
N LYS A 65 26.87 -1.72 5.08
CA LYS A 65 27.70 -1.24 3.96
C LYS A 65 26.88 -0.55 2.87
N ALA A 66 25.60 -0.92 2.71
CA ALA A 66 24.70 -0.25 1.77
C ALA A 66 24.31 1.16 2.24
N VAL A 67 24.36 1.42 3.56
CA VAL A 67 24.06 2.74 4.13
C VAL A 67 25.22 3.69 3.85
N LYS A 68 24.96 4.76 3.09
CA LYS A 68 25.94 5.82 2.83
C LYS A 68 25.90 6.86 3.94
N PHE A 69 26.95 6.92 4.74
CA PHE A 69 27.08 7.88 5.85
C PHE A 69 27.58 9.27 5.43
N GLY A 70 27.78 9.48 4.13
CA GLY A 70 28.31 10.72 3.58
C GLY A 70 29.70 10.55 2.95
N PRO A 71 30.32 11.65 2.48
CA PRO A 71 31.67 11.63 1.94
C PRO A 71 32.72 11.31 3.03
N PRO A 72 33.93 10.88 2.65
CA PRO A 72 35.00 10.61 3.61
C PRO A 72 35.34 11.87 4.41
N GLY A 73 35.49 11.72 5.73
CA GLY A 73 35.76 12.83 6.65
C GLY A 73 34.54 13.66 7.06
N TRP A 74 33.34 13.37 6.54
CA TRP A 74 32.09 14.03 6.95
C TRP A 74 31.71 13.73 8.41
N LEU A 75 31.96 12.50 8.84
CA LEU A 75 31.71 12.03 10.19
C LEU A 75 32.99 11.46 10.77
N SER A 76 33.21 11.72 12.05
CA SER A 76 34.20 11.03 12.87
C SER A 76 33.82 9.57 13.07
N ASN A 77 34.81 8.75 13.44
CA ASN A 77 34.58 7.33 13.73
C ASN A 77 33.58 7.13 14.90
N GLU A 78 33.56 8.04 15.86
CA GLU A 78 32.66 8.03 17.01
C GLU A 78 31.21 8.31 16.60
N GLU A 79 30.99 9.32 15.75
CA GLU A 79 29.67 9.65 15.21
C GLU A 79 29.11 8.51 14.34
N ILE A 80 29.97 7.87 13.53
CA ILE A 80 29.59 6.68 12.75
C ILE A 80 29.14 5.56 13.68
N ASN A 81 29.85 5.32 14.78
CA ASN A 81 29.48 4.30 15.77
C ASN A 81 28.16 4.65 16.47
N LEU A 82 27.93 5.93 16.79
CA LEU A 82 26.67 6.40 17.35
C LEU A 82 25.50 6.19 16.38
N LEU A 83 25.68 6.50 15.09
CA LEU A 83 24.67 6.25 14.07
C LEU A 83 24.37 4.76 13.88
N LYS A 84 25.40 3.89 13.89
CA LYS A 84 25.20 2.44 13.87
C LYS A 84 24.35 1.99 15.05
N ASN A 85 24.63 2.50 16.25
CA ASN A 85 23.83 2.19 17.44
C ASN A 85 22.37 2.65 17.30
N VAL A 86 22.12 3.85 16.74
CA VAL A 86 20.75 4.34 16.47
C VAL A 86 20.01 3.45 15.47
N ILE A 87 20.68 3.04 14.39
CA ILE A 87 20.12 2.14 13.39
C ILE A 87 19.74 0.81 14.03
N THR A 88 20.61 0.24 14.87
CA THR A 88 20.32 -1.00 15.60
C THR A 88 19.16 -0.83 16.57
N LEU A 89 19.13 0.25 17.35
CA LEU A 89 18.02 0.56 18.28
C LEU A 89 16.67 0.71 17.57
N ARG A 90 16.68 1.23 16.34
CA ARG A 90 15.48 1.50 15.53
C ARG A 90 15.32 0.52 14.36
N GLU A 91 15.97 -0.64 14.40
CA GLU A 91 16.01 -1.59 13.27
C GLU A 91 14.62 -2.05 12.80
N LYS A 92 13.62 -2.06 13.70
CA LYS A 92 12.25 -2.45 13.37
C LYS A 92 11.53 -1.44 12.48
N ALA A 93 11.96 -0.18 12.49
CA ALA A 93 11.37 0.90 11.71
C ALA A 93 12.02 1.06 10.32
N ILE A 94 13.15 0.38 10.08
CA ILE A 94 13.91 0.47 8.83
C ILE A 94 13.61 -0.78 8.00
N ALA A 95 13.32 -0.56 6.71
CA ALA A 95 13.23 -1.61 5.71
C ALA A 95 14.43 -1.49 4.77
N PHE A 96 15.17 -2.59 4.57
CA PHE A 96 16.32 -2.64 3.66
C PHE A 96 15.94 -3.18 2.29
N CYS A 97 14.84 -3.94 2.21
CA CYS A 97 14.28 -4.50 0.97
C CYS A 97 12.80 -4.13 0.84
N GLU A 98 12.27 -4.19 -0.39
CA GLU A 98 10.85 -3.92 -0.65
C GLU A 98 9.92 -4.90 0.07
N GLU A 99 10.34 -6.15 0.24
CA GLU A 99 9.61 -7.19 0.98
C GLU A 99 9.44 -6.87 2.47
N GLU A 100 10.40 -6.12 3.04
CA GLU A 100 10.35 -5.68 4.44
C GLU A 100 9.49 -4.42 4.62
N ARG A 101 9.11 -3.77 3.52
CA ARG A 101 8.25 -2.60 3.54
C ARG A 101 6.84 -3.04 3.97
N GLY A 102 6.51 -2.75 5.23
CA GLY A 102 5.19 -3.01 5.76
C GLY A 102 4.10 -2.15 5.10
N LEU A 103 2.87 -2.65 5.17
CA LEU A 103 1.66 -1.86 4.87
C LEU A 103 1.22 -1.10 6.11
N ILE A 104 0.50 0.00 5.90
CA ILE A 104 -0.13 0.74 6.99
C ILE A 104 -1.19 -0.16 7.64
N LYS A 105 -1.24 -0.16 8.97
CA LYS A 105 -2.21 -0.95 9.71
C LYS A 105 -3.60 -0.35 9.53
N HIS A 106 -4.61 -1.19 9.29
CA HIS A 106 -6.01 -0.77 9.16
C HIS A 106 -6.59 -0.06 10.40
N SER A 107 -5.90 -0.10 11.55
CA SER A 107 -6.29 0.68 12.72
C SER A 107 -5.94 2.17 12.61
N TYR A 108 -5.04 2.54 11.68
CA TYR A 108 -4.60 3.93 11.46
C TYR A 108 -5.20 4.52 10.18
N GLU A 109 -5.58 3.65 9.25
CA GLU A 109 -6.15 4.00 7.97
C GLU A 109 -7.40 3.16 7.72
N GLU A 110 -8.54 3.84 7.58
CA GLU A 110 -9.75 3.20 7.06
C GLU A 110 -9.58 2.83 5.59
N SER A 111 -10.27 1.77 5.16
CA SER A 111 -10.28 1.38 3.75
C SER A 111 -10.74 2.54 2.85
N TYR A 112 -9.93 2.84 1.85
CA TYR A 112 -10.21 3.92 0.90
C TYR A 112 -11.51 3.68 0.13
N LYS A 113 -12.45 4.62 0.22
CA LYS A 113 -13.75 4.62 -0.47
C LYS A 113 -13.67 5.54 -1.68
N ILE A 114 -13.78 4.95 -2.87
CA ILE A 114 -13.84 5.72 -4.12
C ILE A 114 -15.28 6.21 -4.31
N PRO A 115 -15.51 7.52 -4.57
CA PRO A 115 -16.85 8.00 -4.89
C PRO A 115 -17.35 7.37 -6.20
N VAL A 116 -18.57 6.86 -6.16
CA VAL A 116 -19.21 6.17 -7.28
C VAL A 116 -20.59 6.75 -7.53
N ILE A 117 -20.96 6.92 -8.79
CA ILE A 117 -22.33 7.31 -9.18
C ILE A 117 -23.16 6.05 -9.37
N PRO A 118 -24.37 5.97 -8.78
CA PRO A 118 -25.31 4.91 -9.12
C PRO A 118 -25.68 5.00 -10.61
N HIS A 119 -25.40 3.95 -11.37
CA HIS A 119 -25.75 3.91 -12.78
C HIS A 119 -27.21 3.49 -12.95
N GLU A 120 -28.01 4.33 -13.60
CA GLU A 120 -29.33 3.93 -14.08
C GLU A 120 -29.19 2.97 -15.25
N HIS A 121 -29.74 1.77 -15.10
CA HIS A 121 -29.77 0.78 -16.16
C HIS A 121 -30.68 1.27 -17.27
N TRP A 122 -30.10 1.53 -18.45
CA TRP A 122 -30.90 1.79 -19.63
C TRP A 122 -31.52 0.48 -20.13
N GLN A 123 -32.69 0.12 -19.63
CA GLN A 123 -33.46 -1.00 -20.15
C GLN A 123 -34.30 -0.50 -21.34
N LYS A 124 -33.73 -0.51 -22.56
CA LYS A 124 -34.61 -0.46 -23.74
C LYS A 124 -35.49 -1.70 -23.68
N LYS A 125 -36.81 -1.53 -23.70
CA LYS A 125 -37.69 -2.65 -24.07
C LYS A 125 -37.13 -3.23 -25.38
N PRO A 126 -36.87 -4.54 -25.47
CA PRO A 126 -36.49 -5.12 -26.75
C PRO A 126 -37.58 -4.77 -27.76
N ILE A 127 -37.17 -4.28 -28.93
CA ILE A 127 -38.10 -3.98 -30.01
C ILE A 127 -38.87 -5.28 -30.31
N PRO A 128 -40.21 -5.29 -30.30
CA PRO A 128 -40.97 -6.49 -30.62
C PRO A 128 -40.56 -6.98 -32.00
N ILE A 129 -40.02 -8.19 -32.08
CA ILE A 129 -39.75 -8.84 -33.36
C ILE A 129 -41.11 -9.23 -33.93
N PRO A 130 -41.47 -8.78 -35.16
CA PRO A 130 -42.72 -9.18 -35.77
C PRO A 130 -42.76 -10.71 -35.93
N LYS A 131 -43.89 -11.33 -35.60
CA LYS A 131 -44.08 -12.76 -35.85
C LYS A 131 -44.05 -13.00 -37.35
N ILE A 132 -43.25 -13.98 -37.77
CA ILE A 132 -43.26 -14.43 -39.16
C ILE A 132 -44.65 -15.00 -39.46
N ASN A 133 -45.29 -14.52 -40.52
CA ASN A 133 -46.60 -15.01 -40.93
C ASN A 133 -46.37 -16.10 -41.98
N PHE A 134 -46.44 -17.36 -41.58
CA PHE A 134 -46.46 -18.48 -42.52
C PHE A 134 -47.86 -18.61 -43.15
N SER A 135 -48.34 -17.57 -43.82
CA SER A 135 -49.52 -17.70 -44.67
C SER A 135 -49.07 -18.33 -45.99
N SER A 136 -49.36 -19.63 -46.13
CA SER A 136 -49.25 -20.51 -47.31
C SER A 136 -48.57 -19.92 -48.54
N VAL A 137 -47.31 -20.29 -48.74
CA VAL A 137 -46.79 -20.48 -50.10
C VAL A 137 -47.27 -21.87 -50.51
N TYR A 138 -48.35 -21.90 -51.31
CA TYR A 138 -48.69 -23.04 -52.15
C TYR A 138 -47.63 -23.21 -53.24
#